data_AF-K7EJS4-F1
#
_entry.id   AF-K7EJS4-F1
#
_cell.length_a   1.000
_cell.length_b   1.000
_cell.length_c   1.000
_cell.angle_alpha   90.00
_cell.angle_beta   90.00
_cell.angle_gamma   90.00
#
_symmetry.space_group_name_H-M   'P 1'
#
loop_
_entity.id
_entity.type
_entity.pdbx_description
1 polymer ?
#
loop_
_entity_poly.entity_id
_entity_poly.type
_entity_poly.pdbx_seq_one_letter_code
_entity_poly.pdbx_strand_id
1 'polypeptide(L)' 'MPRWWYNVTDGSCQLFVYGGCDGNSNNYLTKEECLKKCATVTENATGDLATS' A
#
# COMPACT_ATOMS: atom_id res chain seq x y z
N MET A 1 -12.57 -7.66 -10.53
CA MET A 1 -11.15 -8.03 -10.73
C MET A 1 -10.42 -8.02 -9.40
N PRO A 2 -9.62 -9.05 -9.05
CA PRO A 2 -8.82 -9.06 -7.84
C PRO A 2 -7.83 -7.89 -7.84
N ARG A 3 -7.80 -7.13 -6.75
CA ARG A 3 -6.90 -5.98 -6.54
C ARG A 3 -6.41 -5.97 -5.10
N TRP A 4 -5.33 -5.24 -4.87
CA TRP A 4 -4.74 -5.04 -3.55
C TRP A 4 -5.02 -3.62 -3.07
N TRP A 5 -5.36 -3.48 -1.79
CA TRP A 5 -5.49 -2.20 -1.10
C TRP A 5 -4.66 -2.25 0.19
N TYR A 6 -4.11 -1.11 0.60
CA TYR A 6 -3.40 -0.98 1.86
C TYR A 6 -4.38 -0.69 2.99
N ASN A 7 -4.42 -1.59 3.96
CA ASN A 7 -5.13 -1.44 5.22
C ASN A 7 -4.17 -0.80 6.24
N VAL A 8 -4.42 0.47 6.56
CA VAL A 8 -3.60 1.25 7.50
C VAL A 8 -3.74 0.78 8.95
N THR A 9 -4.88 0.17 9.30
CA THR A 9 -5.13 -0.36 10.66
C THR A 9 -4.27 -1.59 10.91
N ASP A 10 -4.18 -2.48 9.91
CA ASP A 10 -3.40 -3.71 10.00
C ASP A 10 -1.96 -3.54 9.49
N GLY A 11 -1.61 -2.37 8.96
CA GLY A 11 -0.31 -2.10 8.34
C GLY A 11 0.03 -3.04 7.18
N SER A 12 -0.98 -3.49 6.42
CA SER A 12 -0.80 -4.57 5.44
C SER A 12 -1.61 -4.40 4.16
N CYS A 13 -1.10 -4.96 3.07
CA CYS A 13 -1.83 -5.04 1.80
C CYS A 13 -2.75 -6.25 1.77
N GLN A 14 -4.04 -6.02 1.55
CA GLN A 14 -5.10 -7.02 1.55
C GLN A 14 -5.78 -7.10 0.18
N LEU A 15 -6.32 -8.28 -0.16
CA LEU A 15 -7.06 -8.50 -1.40
C LEU A 15 -8.49 -7.97 -1.28
N PHE A 16 -8.99 -7.39 -2.37
CA PHE A 16 -10.40 -7.05 -2.52
C PHE A 16 -10.86 -7.26 -3.98
N VAL A 17 -12.17 -7.33 -4.18
CA VAL A 17 -12.77 -7.42 -5.51
C VAL A 17 -13.15 -6.03 -5.99
N TYR A 18 -12.47 -5.52 -7.01
CA TYR A 18 -12.79 -4.26 -7.64
C TYR A 18 -13.82 -4.42 -8.77
N GLY A 19 -14.88 -3.63 -8.74
CA GLY A 19 -16.00 -3.68 -9.70
C GLY A 19 -15.66 -3.25 -11.11
N GLY A 20 -14.59 -2.47 -11.31
CA GLY A 20 -14.07 -2.10 -12.63
C GLY A 20 -14.20 -0.62 -13.00
N CYS A 21 -15.02 0.17 -12.29
CA CYS A 21 -15.14 1.62 -12.46
C CYS A 21 -15.15 2.35 -11.10
N ASP A 22 -14.86 3.65 -11.13
CA ASP A 22 -14.93 4.59 -9.99
C ASP A 22 -14.15 4.19 -8.73
N GLY A 23 -13.00 3.53 -8.91
CA GLY A 23 -12.07 3.23 -7.82
C GLY A 23 -11.28 4.46 -7.35
N ASN A 24 -10.80 4.41 -6.10
CA ASN A 24 -9.81 5.37 -5.60
C ASN A 24 -8.37 4.90 -5.90
N SER A 25 -7.38 5.70 -5.50
CA SER A 25 -5.95 5.41 -5.73
C SER A 25 -5.37 4.27 -4.87
N ASN A 26 -6.09 3.80 -3.84
CA ASN A 26 -5.69 2.67 -3.01
C ASN A 26 -6.11 1.33 -3.67
N ASN A 27 -5.59 1.10 -4.88
CA ASN A 27 -6.00 0.01 -5.75
C ASN A 27 -4.82 -0.41 -6.64
N TYR A 28 -4.24 -1.58 -6.35
CA TYR A 28 -3.00 -2.06 -6.95
C TYR A 28 -3.18 -3.44 -7.59
N LEU A 29 -2.38 -3.73 -8.63
CA LEU A 29 -2.44 -5.02 -9.32
C LEU A 29 -1.73 -6.13 -8.55
N THR A 30 -0.68 -5.79 -7.80
CA THR A 30 0.12 -6.75 -7.04
C THR A 30 0.29 -6.31 -5.59
N LYS A 31 0.54 -7.29 -4.70
CA LYS A 31 0.85 -7.04 -3.30
C LYS A 31 2.12 -6.20 -3.15
N GLU A 32 3.13 -6.46 -3.98
CA GLU A 32 4.40 -5.74 -3.98
C GLU A 32 4.23 -4.27 -4.33
N GLU A 33 3.42 -3.92 -5.34
CA GLU A 33 3.14 -2.53 -5.70
C GLU A 33 2.48 -1.77 -4.53
N CYS A 34 1.52 -2.43 -3.88
CA CYS A 34 0.85 -1.91 -2.70
C CYS A 34 1.84 -1.66 -1.54
N LEU A 35 2.68 -2.65 -1.21
CA LEU A 35 3.65 -2.52 -0.12
C LEU A 35 4.72 -1.46 -0.43
N LYS A 36 5.25 -1.42 -1.65
CA LYS A 36 6.24 -0.43 -2.06
C LYS A 36 5.71 1.00 -1.93
N LYS A 37 4.43 1.22 -2.23
CA LYS A 37 3.79 2.54 -2.15
C LYS A 37 3.37 2.93 -0.73
N CYS A 38 2.92 1.97 0.07
CA CYS A 38 2.23 2.28 1.33
C CYS A 38 2.93 1.77 2.61
N ALA A 39 3.78 0.74 2.52
CA ALA A 39 4.53 0.22 3.67
C ALA A 39 5.87 0.96 3.90
N THR A 40 6.28 1.84 2.99
CA THR A 40 7.48 2.70 3.15
C THR A 40 7.25 3.89 4.08
N VAL A 41 5.99 4.18 4.42
CA VAL A 41 5.62 5.29 5.29
C VAL A 41 6.02 5.04 6.76
N THR A 42 6.30 3.78 7.14
CA THR A 42 6.77 3.41 8.48
C THR A 42 8.29 3.42 8.64
N GLU A 43 9.07 3.44 7.55
CA GLU A 43 10.55 3.44 7.61
C GLU A 43 11.16 4.85 7.39
N ASN A 44 10.46 5.73 6.68
CA ASN A 44 10.94 7.10 6.44
C ASN A 44 10.71 8.08 7.62
N ALA A 45 10.12 7.64 8.73
CA ALA A 45 10.12 8.44 9.97
C ALA A 45 11.36 8.17 10.87
N THR A 46 12.13 7.12 10.56
CA THR A 46 13.32 6.73 11.35
C THR A 46 14.61 6.64 10.52
N GLY A 47 14.52 6.74 9.19
CA GLY A 47 15.68 6.70 8.28
C GLY A 47 16.46 8.02 8.12
N ASP A 48 15.82 9.18 8.29
CA ASP A 48 16.48 10.49 8.12
C ASP A 48 17.31 10.95 9.35
N LEU A 49 17.56 10.07 10.34
CA LEU A 49 18.50 10.33 11.43
C LEU A 49 19.72 9.39 11.43
N ALA A 50 19.85 8.49 10.44
CA ALA A 50 20.93 7.50 10.42
C ALA A 50 21.88 7.57 9.22
N THR A 51 21.87 8.62 8.38
CA THR A 51 22.98 8.88 7.45
C THR A 51 23.10 10.37 7.10
N SER A 52 24.07 11.02 7.76
CA SER A 52 24.72 12.32 7.48
C SER A 52 23.93 13.62 7.69
#